data_AF-A0A1V3WEZ7-F1
#
_entry.id   AF-A0A1V3WEZ7-F1
#
_cell.length_a   1.000
_cell.length_b   1.000
_cell.length_c   1.000
_cell.angle_alpha   90.00
_cell.angle_beta   90.00
_cell.angle_gamma   90.00
#
_symmetry.space_group_name_H-M   'P 1'
#
loop_
_entity.id
_entity.type
_entity.pdbx_description
1 polymer ?
#
loop_
_entity_poly.entity_id
_entity_poly.type
_entity_poly.pdbx_seq_one_letter_code
_entity_poly.pdbx_strand_id
1 'polypeptide(L)' 'MRTAQSGNPYLEGLLAPVRNEVTATDLKVTGQIPEHLDGRYLRNGPNPSPRSIPLSITGSAVTGWSMG' A
#
# COMPACT_ATOMS: atom_id res chain seq x y z
N MET A 1 8.04 -31.97 -15.32
CA MET A 1 8.14 -31.22 -14.04
C MET A 1 7.41 -29.89 -14.23
N ARG A 2 6.20 -29.72 -13.69
CA ARG A 2 5.49 -28.44 -13.75
C ARG A 2 5.89 -27.67 -12.49
N THR A 3 6.67 -26.61 -12.62
CA THR A 3 6.89 -25.67 -11.52
C THR A 3 5.55 -25.02 -11.20
N ALA A 4 4.94 -25.39 -10.07
CA ALA A 4 3.82 -24.64 -9.54
C ALA A 4 4.35 -23.23 -9.24
N GLN A 5 3.85 -22.25 -9.98
CA GLN A 5 4.14 -20.85 -9.75
C GLN A 5 3.44 -20.50 -8.44
N SER A 6 4.15 -20.60 -7.31
CA SER A 6 3.64 -20.14 -6.03
C SER A 6 3.38 -18.64 -6.16
N GLY A 7 2.14 -18.21 -6.02
CA GLY A 7 1.80 -16.78 -6.06
C GLY A 7 2.56 -16.00 -4.99
N ASN A 8 2.64 -14.68 -5.15
CA ASN A 8 3.28 -13.83 -4.15
C ASN A 8 2.39 -13.84 -2.89
N PRO A 9 2.87 -14.37 -1.75
CA PRO A 9 2.06 -14.46 -0.53
C PRO A 9 1.60 -13.10 -0.01
N TYR A 10 2.29 -12.01 -0.38
CA TYR A 10 1.92 -10.63 -0.03
C TYR A 10 0.78 -10.04 -0.88
N LEU A 11 0.22 -10.81 -1.82
CA LEU A 11 -0.91 -10.39 -2.65
C LEU A 11 -2.12 -11.31 -2.47
N GLU A 12 -2.12 -12.15 -1.44
CA GLU A 12 -3.11 -13.19 -1.18
C GLU A 12 -3.75 -13.04 0.20
N GLY A 13 -4.97 -13.58 0.35
CA GLY A 13 -5.68 -13.61 1.63
C GLY A 13 -5.83 -12.22 2.28
N LEU A 14 -5.41 -12.11 3.55
CA LEU A 14 -5.45 -10.86 4.33
C LEU A 14 -4.56 -9.74 3.76
N LEU A 15 -3.61 -10.09 2.90
CA LEU A 15 -2.68 -9.16 2.24
C LEU A 15 -3.11 -8.84 0.80
N ALA A 16 -4.21 -9.41 0.33
CA ALA A 16 -4.72 -9.14 -0.99
C ALA A 16 -5.04 -7.65 -1.18
N PRO A 17 -4.70 -7.03 -2.32
CA PRO A 17 -4.96 -5.62 -2.56
C PRO A 17 -6.46 -5.30 -2.55
N VAL A 18 -6.82 -4.23 -1.84
CA VAL A 18 -8.17 -3.67 -1.88
C VAL A 18 -8.26 -2.70 -3.06
N ARG A 19 -9.06 -3.04 -4.07
CA ARG A 19 -9.11 -2.28 -5.33
C ARG A 19 -10.10 -1.12 -5.31
N ASN A 20 -11.10 -1.19 -4.44
CA ASN A 20 -12.18 -0.22 -4.40
C ASN A 20 -11.85 0.91 -3.43
N GLU A 21 -12.00 2.13 -3.90
CA GLU A 21 -12.13 3.29 -3.03
C GLU A 21 -13.57 3.34 -2.51
N VAL A 22 -13.73 3.53 -1.20
CA VAL A 22 -15.03 3.50 -0.54
C VAL A 22 -15.19 4.74 0.33
N THR A 23 -16.29 5.45 0.14
CA THR A 23 -16.79 6.44 1.10
C THR A 23 -17.93 5.80 1.87
N ALA A 24 -17.75 5.63 3.17
CA ALA A 24 -18.77 5.10 4.07
C ALA A 24 -19.06 6.13 5.17
N THR A 25 -20.33 6.29 5.50
CA THR A 25 -20.85 7.13 6.59
C THR A 25 -21.64 6.25 7.55
N ASP A 26 -21.91 6.74 8.76
CA ASP A 26 -22.74 6.05 9.77
C ASP A 26 -22.28 4.62 10.12
N LEU A 27 -20.97 4.44 10.29
CA LEU A 27 -20.39 3.15 10.68
C LEU A 27 -20.96 2.67 12.02
N LYS A 28 -21.25 1.36 12.11
CA LYS A 28 -21.78 0.75 13.33
C LYS A 28 -20.82 0.97 14.50
N VAL A 29 -21.34 1.56 15.58
CA VAL A 29 -20.64 1.73 16.86
C VAL A 29 -21.10 0.67 17.85
N THR A 30 -20.15 0.03 18.53
CA THR A 30 -20.40 -0.80 19.71
C THR A 30 -19.90 -0.02 20.93
N GLY A 31 -20.77 0.28 21.89
CA GLY A 31 -20.46 1.16 23.02
C GLY A 31 -20.70 2.64 22.71
N GLN A 32 -19.81 3.53 23.16
CA GLN A 32 -19.92 4.98 22.94
C GLN A 32 -18.58 5.59 22.51
N ILE A 33 -18.62 6.54 21.57
CA ILE A 33 -17.46 7.34 21.17
C ILE A 33 -17.35 8.53 22.14
N PRO A 34 -16.16 8.82 22.72
CA PRO A 34 -15.99 9.98 23.59
C PRO A 34 -16.32 11.30 22.88
N GLU A 35 -17.14 12.15 23.52
CA GLU A 35 -17.68 13.38 22.91
C GLU A 35 -16.60 14.43 22.58
N HIS A 36 -15.45 14.38 23.23
CA HIS A 36 -14.34 15.30 22.98
C HIS A 36 -13.49 14.93 21.75
N LEU A 37 -13.79 13.82 21.07
CA LEU A 37 -13.12 13.45 19.83
C LEU A 37 -13.77 14.20 18.66
N ASP A 38 -13.14 15.31 18.29
CA ASP A 38 -13.47 16.08 17.10
C ASP A 38 -12.23 16.19 16.21
N GLY A 39 -12.28 15.53 15.05
CA GLY A 39 -11.15 15.49 14.14
C GLY A 39 -11.24 14.35 13.13
N ARG A 40 -10.12 14.11 12.44
CA ARG A 40 -10.02 13.11 11.39
C ARG A 40 -8.87 12.15 11.65
N TYR A 41 -9.18 10.87 11.61
CA TYR A 41 -8.18 9.81 11.68
C TYR A 41 -7.71 9.45 10.27
N LEU A 42 -6.40 9.53 10.03
CA LEU A 42 -5.77 9.14 8.78
C LEU A 42 -4.77 8.01 9.06
N ARG A 43 -4.86 6.92 8.28
CA ARG A 43 -3.91 5.80 8.33
C ARG A 43 -3.59 5.36 6.91
N ASN A 44 -2.31 5.19 6.60
CA ASN A 44 -1.84 4.61 5.35
C ASN A 44 -1.18 3.26 5.60
N GLY A 45 -1.40 2.32 4.68
CA GLY A 45 -0.74 1.03 4.63
C GLY A 45 -0.50 0.60 3.17
N PRO A 46 0.42 -0.35 2.91
CA PRO A 46 0.68 -0.81 1.54
C PRO A 46 -0.59 -1.41 0.92
N ASN A 47 -1.00 -0.84 -0.21
CA ASN A 47 -2.09 -1.37 -1.03
C ASN A 47 -1.67 -1.23 -2.51
N PRO A 48 -0.96 -2.24 -3.07
CA PRO A 48 -0.36 -2.10 -4.39
C PRO A 48 -1.44 -2.07 -5.47
N SER A 49 -1.41 -1.03 -6.29
CA SER A 49 -2.24 -0.97 -7.49
C SER A 49 -1.63 -1.84 -8.59
N PRO A 50 -2.42 -2.40 -9.52
CA PRO A 50 -1.86 -3.10 -10.68
C PRO A 50 -1.01 -2.18 -11.59
N ARG A 51 -1.10 -0.86 -11.40
CA ARG A 51 -0.26 0.16 -12.05
C ARG A 51 0.88 0.64 -11.13
N SER A 52 1.30 -0.15 -10.14
CA SER A 52 2.55 0.12 -9.47
C SER A 52 3.69 -0.24 -10.43
N ILE A 53 4.34 0.77 -11.00
CA ILE A 53 5.65 0.58 -11.63
C ILE A 53 6.58 -0.08 -10.60
N PRO A 54 7.27 -1.19 -10.93
CA PRO A 54 8.25 -1.75 -10.01
C PRO A 54 9.30 -0.66 -9.74
N LEU A 55 9.65 -0.47 -8.47
CA LEU A 55 10.70 0.46 -8.08
C LEU A 55 12.04 -0.07 -8.62
N SER A 56 12.42 0.31 -9.83
CA SER A 56 13.74 0.05 -10.39
C SER A 56 14.72 1.06 -9.79
N ILE A 57 15.25 0.76 -8.60
CA ILE A 57 16.40 1.46 -8.05
C ILE A 57 17.68 0.98 -8.74
N THR A 58 17.80 1.21 -10.06
CA THR A 58 19.11 1.09 -10.70
C THR A 58 19.89 2.34 -10.36
N GLY A 59 20.66 2.27 -9.29
CA GLY A 59 21.68 3.27 -8.96
C GLY A 59 22.68 3.34 -10.10
N SER A 60 22.60 4.37 -10.93
CA SER A 60 23.73 4.78 -11.74
C SER A 60 24.51 5.78 -10.90
N ALA A 61 25.55 5.31 -10.24
CA ALA A 61 26.63 6.17 -9.80
C ALA A 61 27.23 6.80 -11.07
N VAL A 62 26.85 8.05 -11.36
CA VAL A 62 27.60 8.87 -12.32
C VAL A 62 28.93 9.25 -11.66
N THR A 63 29.90 8.33 -11.76
CA THR A 63 31.31 8.67 -11.62
C THR A 63 31.72 9.37 -12.91
N GLY A 64 31.92 10.67 -12.85
CA GLY A 64 32.29 11.46 -14.02
C GLY A 64 32.54 12.93 -13.70
N TRP A 65 33.34 13.19 -12.65
CA TRP A 65 34.01 14.48 -12.54
C TRP A 65 35.11 14.53 -13.60
N SER A 66 34.91 15.31 -14.66
CA SER A 66 35.99 15.80 -15.50
C SER A 66 36.27 17.23 -15.07
N MET A 67 37.45 17.47 -14.50
CA MET A 67 37.99 18.82 -14.38
C MET A 67 38.07 19.43 -15.77
N GLY A 68 37.51 20.63 -15.89
CA GLY A 68 37.86 21.65 -16.86
C GLY A 68 38.29 22.89 -16.09
#